data_AF-A0A5J6YW86-F1
#
_entry.id   AF-A0A5J6YW86-F1
#
_cell.length_a   1.000
_cell.length_b   1.000
_cell.length_c   1.000
_cell.angle_alpha   90.00
_cell.angle_beta   90.00
_cell.angle_gamma   90.00
#
_symmetry.space_group_name_H-M   'P 1'
#
loop_
_entity.id
_entity.type
_entity.pdbx_description
1 polymer ?
#
loop_
_entity_poly.entity_id
_entity_poly.type
_entity_poly.pdbx_seq_one_letter_code
_entity_poly.pdbx_strand_id
1 'polypeptide(L)'
;MRVLAWLLTVVLIAFVLGLTALTLGAFASLGSGAPLWLRSVGSLEHAISGQLGLGSLTNFARALGLTVLTSALAGLAAYIKPRA
;
A
#
# COMPACT_ATOMS: atom_id res chain seq x y z
N MET A 1 2.58 28.30 4.99
CA MET A 1 1.57 27.25 4.68
C MET A 1 1.86 26.47 3.40
N ARG A 2 2.17 27.09 2.25
CA ARG A 2 2.43 26.38 0.97
C ARG A 2 3.56 25.35 1.03
N VAL A 3 4.70 25.68 1.65
CA VAL A 3 5.84 24.75 1.78
C VAL A 3 5.49 23.52 2.60
N LEU A 4 4.77 23.70 3.72
CA LEU A 4 4.33 22.59 4.57
C LEU A 4 3.37 21.65 3.83
N ALA A 5 2.46 22.21 3.03
CA ALA A 5 1.54 21.41 2.23
C ALA A 5 2.27 20.59 1.16
N TRP A 6 3.30 21.15 0.51
CA TRP A 6 4.16 20.41 -0.41
C TRP A 6 4.94 19.29 0.27
N LEU A 7 5.54 19.56 1.44
CA LEU A 7 6.22 18.53 2.24
C LEU A 7 5.27 17.39 2.58
N LEU A 8 4.06 17.70 3.04
CA LEU A 8 3.04 16.69 3.33
C LEU A 8 2.66 15.89 2.08
N THR A 9 2.49 16.53 0.93
CA THR A 9 2.21 15.83 -0.33
C THR A 9 3.33 14.87 -0.71
N VAL A 10 4.60 15.27 -0.59
CA VAL A 10 5.75 14.40 -0.89
C VAL A 10 5.77 13.18 0.05
N VAL A 11 5.56 13.39 1.35
CA VAL A 11 5.49 12.30 2.33
C VAL A 11 4.33 11.35 2.02
N LEU A 12 3.15 11.88 1.69
CA LEU A 12 1.99 11.06 1.33
C LEU A 12 2.25 10.26 0.04
N ILE A 13 2.87 10.85 -0.98
CA ILE A 13 3.22 10.14 -2.20
C ILE A 13 4.21 9.00 -1.90
N ALA A 14 5.26 9.27 -1.13
CA ALA A 14 6.23 8.24 -0.75
C ALA A 14 5.55 7.08 0.01
N PHE A 15 4.62 7.40 0.90
CA PHE A 15 3.86 6.40 1.64
C PHE A 15 2.93 5.59 0.72
N VAL A 16 2.23 6.25 -0.20
CA VAL A 16 1.37 5.59 -1.22
C VAL A 16 2.19 4.66 -2.10
N LEU A 17 3.41 5.04 -2.51
CA LEU A 17 4.29 4.17 -3.29
C LEU A 17 4.67 2.90 -2.51
N GLY A 18 4.98 3.04 -1.22
CA GLY A 18 5.24 1.89 -0.34
C GLY A 18 4.03 0.96 -0.22
N LEU A 19 2.84 1.52 0.02
CA LEU A 19 1.60 0.73 0.07
C LEU A 19 1.23 0.10 -1.27
N THR A 20 1.52 0.78 -2.37
CA THR A 20 1.33 0.24 -3.73
C THR A 20 2.22 -0.98 -3.94
N ALA A 21 3.49 -0.93 -3.53
CA ALA A 21 4.39 -2.08 -3.59
C ALA A 21 3.90 -3.25 -2.74
N LEU A 22 3.43 -3.00 -1.51
CA LEU A 22 2.85 -4.03 -0.65
C LEU A 22 1.56 -4.63 -1.25
N THR A 23 0.71 -3.81 -1.84
CA THR A 23 -0.53 -4.25 -2.52
C THR A 23 -0.19 -5.16 -3.70
N LEU A 24 0.77 -4.77 -4.53
CA LEU A 24 1.30 -5.58 -5.64
C LEU A 24 1.88 -6.91 -5.14
N GLY A 25 2.66 -6.87 -4.05
CA GLY A 25 3.16 -8.07 -3.36
C GLY A 25 2.06 -9.00 -2.87
N ALA A 26 1.02 -8.46 -2.26
CA ALA A 26 -0.12 -9.24 -1.76
C ALA A 26 -0.85 -9.99 -2.88
N PHE A 27 -1.08 -9.34 -4.03
CA PHE A 27 -1.65 -10.01 -5.20
C PHE A 27 -0.70 -11.04 -5.83
N ALA A 28 0.61 -10.77 -5.87
CA ALA A 28 1.59 -11.73 -6.37
C ALA A 28 1.66 -13.01 -5.55
N SER A 29 1.36 -12.94 -4.24
CA SER A 29 1.27 -14.11 -3.37
C SER A 29 0.05 -15.01 -3.68
N LEU A 30 -0.97 -14.51 -4.40
CA LEU A 30 -2.15 -15.31 -4.77
C LEU A 30 -1.90 -16.22 -5.98
N GLY A 31 -0.89 -15.91 -6.81
CA GLY A 31 -0.63 -16.62 -8.05
C GLY A 31 0.74 -17.30 -8.08
N SER A 32 0.82 -18.50 -8.66
CA SER A 32 2.07 -19.25 -8.86
C SER A 32 2.95 -18.74 -10.02
N GLY A 33 2.44 -17.84 -10.86
CA GLY A 33 3.19 -17.24 -11.99
C GLY A 33 3.93 -15.92 -11.70
N ALA A 34 3.78 -15.34 -10.51
CA ALA A 34 4.40 -14.05 -10.20
C ALA A 34 5.95 -14.12 -10.05
N PRO A 35 6.68 -13.03 -10.34
CA PRO A 35 8.13 -12.96 -10.11
C PRO A 35 8.51 -13.16 -8.64
N LEU A 36 9.66 -13.79 -8.38
CA LEU A 36 10.12 -14.11 -7.01
C LEU A 36 10.29 -12.86 -6.14
N TRP A 37 10.87 -11.78 -6.69
CA TRP A 37 11.07 -10.53 -5.95
C TRP A 37 9.74 -9.92 -5.47
N LEU A 38 8.68 -10.07 -6.27
CA LEU A 38 7.34 -9.57 -5.96
C LEU A 38 6.70 -10.38 -4.83
N ARG A 39 6.94 -11.69 -4.80
CA ARG A 39 6.55 -12.55 -3.67
C ARG A 39 7.31 -12.24 -2.40
N SER A 40 8.59 -11.88 -2.48
CA SER A 40 9.35 -11.42 -1.30
C SER A 40 8.69 -10.19 -0.66
N VAL A 41 8.19 -9.25 -1.47
CA VAL A 41 7.42 -8.12 -0.97
C VAL A 41 6.09 -8.59 -0.35
N GLY A 42 5.39 -9.54 -0.97
CA GLY A 42 4.18 -10.14 -0.40
C GLY A 42 4.40 -10.84 0.95
N SER A 43 5.59 -11.40 1.20
CA SER A 43 5.92 -12.02 2.49
C SER A 43 6.01 -10.99 3.63
N LEU A 44 6.45 -9.76 3.34
CA LEU A 44 6.47 -8.66 4.31
C LEU A 44 5.04 -8.27 4.71
N GLU A 45 4.14 -8.19 3.72
CA GLU A 45 2.73 -7.90 3.95
C GLU A 45 2.07 -8.97 4.85
N HIS A 46 2.41 -10.25 4.64
CA HIS A 46 2.01 -11.36 5.49
C HIS A 46 2.51 -11.25 6.92
N ALA A 47 3.79 -10.92 7.12
CA ALA A 47 4.37 -10.73 8.45
C ALA A 47 3.67 -9.57 9.20
N ILE A 48 3.47 -8.44 8.53
CA ILE A 48 2.81 -7.25 9.09
C ILE A 48 1.37 -7.58 9.50
N SER A 49 0.62 -8.25 8.63
CA SER A 49 -0.77 -8.60 8.94
C SER A 49 -0.90 -9.63 10.05
N GLY A 50 0.07 -10.55 10.17
CA GLY A 50 0.16 -11.47 11.30
C GLY A 50 0.32 -10.71 12.63
N GLN A 51 1.16 -9.68 12.66
CA GLN A 51 1.34 -8.82 13.84
C GLN A 51 0.10 -7.98 14.16
N LEU A 52 -0.66 -7.57 13.14
CA LEU A 52 -1.92 -6.83 13.28
C LEU A 52 -3.12 -7.72 13.67
N GLY A 53 -2.92 -9.03 13.86
CA GLY A 53 -4.00 -9.96 14.19
C GLY A 53 -4.97 -10.24 13.05
N LEU A 54 -4.59 -9.90 11.81
CA LEU A 54 -5.42 -10.08 10.61
C LEU A 54 -5.29 -11.48 9.99
N GLY A 55 -4.71 -12.45 10.73
CA GLY A 55 -4.46 -13.81 10.25
C GLY A 55 -5.72 -14.63 9.97
N SER A 56 -6.88 -14.21 10.47
CA SER A 56 -8.19 -14.82 10.19
C SER A 56 -8.75 -14.41 8.83
N LEU A 57 -8.25 -13.33 8.21
CA LEU A 57 -8.71 -12.88 6.91
C LEU A 57 -8.05 -13.69 5.78
N THR A 58 -8.81 -13.96 4.73
CA THR A 58 -8.25 -14.58 3.52
C THR A 58 -7.21 -13.66 2.87
N ASN A 59 -6.22 -14.24 2.21
CA ASN A 59 -5.18 -13.48 1.50
C ASN A 59 -5.78 -12.51 0.46
N PHE A 60 -6.89 -12.91 -0.18
CA PHE A 60 -7.62 -12.07 -1.11
C PHE A 60 -8.29 -10.87 -0.42
N ALA A 61 -8.98 -11.10 0.70
CA ALA A 61 -9.61 -10.02 1.46
C ALA A 61 -8.59 -9.00 1.97
N ARG A 62 -7.41 -9.47 2.40
CA ARG A 62 -6.30 -8.61 2.82
C ARG A 62 -5.74 -7.77 1.66
N ALA A 63 -5.50 -8.39 0.50
CA ALA A 63 -5.06 -7.68 -0.70
C ALA A 63 -6.08 -6.62 -1.16
N LEU A 64 -7.38 -6.94 -1.12
CA LEU A 64 -8.45 -5.97 -1.41
C LEU A 64 -8.47 -4.82 -0.40
N GLY A 65 -8.39 -5.11 0.89
CA GLY A 65 -8.33 -4.08 1.94
C GLY A 65 -7.15 -3.13 1.76
N LEU A 66 -5.97 -3.67 1.46
CA LEU A 66 -4.77 -2.89 1.10
C LEU A 66 -4.98 -2.02 -0.14
N THR A 67 -5.68 -2.53 -1.15
CA THR A 67 -5.99 -1.77 -2.37
C THR A 67 -6.87 -0.56 -2.08
N VAL A 68 -7.92 -0.76 -1.27
CA VAL A 68 -8.83 0.31 -0.86
C VAL A 68 -8.08 1.37 -0.03
N LEU A 69 -7.27 0.95 0.94
CA LEU A 69 -6.45 1.83 1.76
C LEU A 69 -5.47 2.66 0.91
N THR A 70 -4.75 1.99 0.01
CA THR A 70 -3.78 2.63 -0.89
C THR A 70 -4.46 3.66 -1.79
N SER A 71 -5.63 3.32 -2.35
CA SER A 71 -6.41 4.21 -3.22
C SER A 71 -6.93 5.43 -2.45
N ALA A 72 -7.42 5.24 -1.23
CA ALA A 72 -7.89 6.32 -0.37
C ALA A 72 -6.76 7.31 -0.05
N LEU A 73 -5.57 6.80 0.29
CA LEU A 73 -4.39 7.62 0.58
C LEU A 73 -3.84 8.33 -0.68
N ALA A 74 -3.87 7.66 -1.83
CA ALA A 74 -3.53 8.29 -3.11
C ALA A 74 -4.47 9.45 -3.44
N GLY A 75 -5.79 9.25 -3.23
CA GLY A 75 -6.79 10.29 -3.36
C GLY A 75 -6.56 11.45 -2.40
N LEU A 76 -6.23 11.17 -1.14
CA LEU A 76 -5.91 12.18 -0.13
C LEU A 76 -4.66 12.99 -0.51
N ALA A 77 -3.61 12.34 -1.00
CA ALA A 77 -2.41 13.01 -1.49
C ALA A 77 -2.74 13.95 -2.66
N ALA A 78 -3.57 13.51 -3.60
CA ALA A 78 -4.02 14.32 -4.73
C ALA A 78 -4.94 15.48 -4.31
N TYR A 79 -5.76 15.29 -3.27
CA TYR A 79 -6.62 16.32 -2.71
C TYR A 79 -5.82 17.44 -2.02
N ILE A 80 -4.84 17.06 -1.19
CA ILE A 80 -4.01 18.00 -0.42
C ILE A 80 -3.00 18.74 -1.29
N LYS A 81 -2.59 18.15 -2.44
CA LYS A 81 -1.61 18.74 -3.36
C LYS A 81 -1.89 20.23 -3.61
N PRO A 82 -0.96 21.14 -3.27
CA PRO A 82 -1.14 22.57 -3.46
C PRO A 82 -1.42 22.90 -4.93
N ARG A 83 -2.46 23.69 -5.19
CA ARG A 83 -2.78 24.24 -6.51
C ARG A 83 -2.26 25.67 -6.60
N ALA A 84 -1.75 26.04 -7.77
CA ALA A 84 -1.20 27.38 -8.02
C ALA A 84 -2.32 28.41 -8.02
#